data_AF-A0A0N5CLV4-F1
#
_entry.id   AF-A0A0N5CLV4-F1
#
_cell.length_a   1.000
_cell.length_b   1.000
_cell.length_c   1.000
_cell.angle_alpha   90.00
_cell.angle_beta   90.00
_cell.angle_gamma   90.00
#
_symmetry.space_group_name_H-M   'P 1'
#
loop_
_entity.id
_entity.type
_entity.pdbx_description
1 polymer ?
#
loop_
_entity_poly.entity_id
_entity_poly.type
_entity_poly.pdbx_seq_one_letter_code
_entity_poly.pdbx_strand_id
1 'polypeptide(L)'
;MPVVASNVQPANNTADGQPRLANPPVIPVRKENVHQVQAQPAIAPMSCFSAETKVYTENGEKSMKDLKVGDFVLVPASRNQLKYERVEMFYHREPETRAKFVVLETESGRKLILTELHLLPVGNCRQMRKNMEESDDVEQWLQKSTFAYKARAGDCVFSVSSNQELRVDRIVKVGRKYLKGIYSPMTVEGSIVTDGVLTSCFSQVESHVTQKLTYDFLIWLREIFGGVMQSLDEPVQHLPMFISSLHHLSPFVLPFSRY
;
A
#
# COMPACT_ATOMS: atom_id res chain seq x y z
N MET A 1 -81.32 -23.73 28.33
CA MET A 1 -81.18 -23.97 29.78
C MET A 1 -79.75 -23.61 30.20
N PRO A 2 -79.54 -23.08 31.42
CA PRO A 2 -78.62 -21.96 31.69
C PRO A 2 -77.32 -22.34 32.47
N VAL A 3 -76.36 -21.39 32.47
CA VAL A 3 -75.60 -20.77 33.61
C VAL A 3 -74.75 -21.69 34.54
N VAL A 4 -73.40 -21.65 34.48
CA VAL A 4 -72.37 -20.88 35.29
C VAL A 4 -72.01 -21.47 36.68
N ALA A 5 -70.74 -21.23 37.06
CA ALA A 5 -70.15 -21.18 38.42
C ALA A 5 -69.69 -22.53 39.02
N SER A 6 -68.63 -22.62 39.83
CA SER A 6 -67.95 -21.58 40.62
C SER A 6 -66.54 -22.01 41.04
N ASN A 7 -65.72 -21.01 41.35
CA ASN A 7 -64.42 -21.07 42.01
C ASN A 7 -64.60 -21.29 43.53
N VAL A 8 -63.71 -22.05 44.19
CA VAL A 8 -63.56 -22.08 45.66
C VAL A 8 -62.06 -22.19 46.03
N GLN A 9 -61.57 -21.23 46.83
CA GLN A 9 -60.32 -21.24 47.63
C GLN A 9 -60.67 -21.65 49.10
N PRO A 10 -59.77 -21.73 50.12
CA PRO A 10 -58.29 -21.64 50.19
C PRO A 10 -57.58 -22.67 51.14
N ALA A 11 -56.24 -22.57 51.17
CA ALA A 11 -55.30 -22.66 52.31
C ALA A 11 -55.15 -23.90 53.22
N ASN A 12 -53.91 -24.40 53.27
CA ASN A 12 -52.96 -24.35 54.41
C ASN A 12 -52.23 -25.67 54.77
N ASN A 13 -50.90 -25.53 54.73
CA ASN A 13 -49.91 -25.98 55.71
C ASN A 13 -49.27 -27.38 55.64
N THR A 14 -47.96 -27.28 55.39
CA THR A 14 -46.82 -27.85 56.12
C THR A 14 -46.29 -29.24 55.76
N ALA A 15 -44.96 -29.22 55.63
CA ALA A 15 -43.97 -30.29 55.69
C ALA A 15 -43.92 -31.23 54.48
N ASP A 16 -42.94 -30.97 53.60
CA ASP A 16 -42.36 -32.04 52.80
C ASP A 16 -40.83 -31.93 52.81
N GLY A 17 -40.19 -33.00 53.26
CA GLY A 17 -38.75 -33.15 53.29
C GLY A 17 -38.30 -34.00 52.11
N GLN A 18 -37.33 -33.52 51.34
CA GLN A 18 -36.60 -34.37 50.39
C GLN A 18 -35.08 -34.09 50.41
N PRO A 19 -34.23 -35.12 50.23
CA PRO A 19 -32.80 -35.07 50.51
C PRO A 19 -31.95 -34.54 49.35
N ARG A 20 -30.80 -33.96 49.69
CA ARG A 20 -29.82 -33.34 48.78
C ARG A 20 -29.14 -34.38 47.87
N LEU A 21 -29.23 -34.19 46.55
CA LEU A 21 -28.39 -34.88 45.56
C LEU A 21 -26.99 -34.27 45.52
N ALA A 22 -25.96 -35.12 45.52
CA ALA A 22 -24.55 -34.74 45.45
C ALA A 22 -24.11 -34.31 44.03
N ASN A 23 -23.17 -33.36 43.96
CA ASN A 23 -22.61 -32.83 42.72
C ASN A 23 -21.73 -33.84 41.96
N PRO A 24 -21.66 -33.77 40.62
CA PRO A 24 -20.89 -34.69 39.79
C PRO A 24 -19.37 -34.45 39.86
N PRO A 25 -18.55 -35.46 39.52
CA PRO A 25 -17.10 -35.39 39.63
C PRO A 25 -16.47 -34.47 38.56
N VAL A 26 -15.47 -33.70 38.99
CA VAL A 26 -14.66 -32.82 38.13
C VAL A 26 -13.65 -33.65 37.35
N ILE A 27 -13.74 -33.62 36.02
CA ILE A 27 -12.76 -34.25 35.11
C ILE A 27 -11.58 -33.28 34.91
N PRO A 28 -10.32 -33.71 35.10
CA PRO A 28 -9.17 -32.82 34.90
C PRO A 28 -8.94 -32.56 33.41
N VAL A 29 -9.03 -31.28 33.02
CA VAL A 29 -8.73 -30.81 31.67
C VAL A 29 -7.24 -30.97 31.39
N ARG A 30 -6.90 -31.77 30.37
CA ARG A 30 -5.54 -31.94 29.85
C ARG A 30 -5.06 -30.59 29.30
N LYS A 31 -3.98 -30.05 29.85
CA LYS A 31 -3.31 -28.84 29.33
C LYS A 31 -2.78 -29.15 27.94
N GLU A 32 -3.46 -28.68 26.91
CA GLU A 32 -2.93 -28.69 25.55
C GLU A 32 -1.75 -27.71 25.47
N ASN A 33 -0.64 -28.19 24.92
CA ASN A 33 0.51 -27.36 24.57
C ASN A 33 0.03 -26.32 23.55
N VAL A 34 -0.18 -25.08 24.01
CA VAL A 34 -0.31 -23.91 23.15
C VAL A 34 1.03 -23.75 22.45
N HIS A 35 1.15 -24.33 21.26
CA HIS A 35 2.15 -23.89 20.29
C HIS A 35 1.89 -22.40 20.10
N GLN A 36 2.83 -21.57 20.56
CA GLN A 36 2.80 -20.15 20.29
C GLN A 36 2.78 -19.98 18.77
N VAL A 37 1.62 -19.69 18.21
CA VAL A 37 1.52 -19.15 16.87
C VAL A 37 2.20 -17.79 16.97
N GLN A 38 3.47 -17.76 16.59
CA GLN A 38 4.20 -16.52 16.41
C GLN A 38 3.32 -15.66 15.50
N ALA A 39 2.84 -14.53 16.03
CA ALA A 39 2.22 -13.52 15.21
C ALA A 39 3.24 -13.19 14.11
N GLN A 40 2.88 -13.52 12.86
CA GLN A 40 3.69 -13.10 11.72
C GLN A 40 3.85 -11.59 11.84
N PRO A 41 5.08 -11.04 11.69
CA PRO A 41 5.24 -9.60 11.68
C PRO A 41 4.25 -9.05 10.65
N ALA A 42 3.44 -8.07 11.06
CA ALA A 42 2.48 -7.43 10.18
C ALA A 42 3.26 -7.00 8.93
N ILE A 43 3.00 -7.70 7.81
CA ILE A 43 3.72 -7.44 6.57
C ILE A 43 3.41 -5.99 6.23
N ALA A 44 4.44 -5.14 6.22
CA ALA A 44 4.30 -3.78 5.76
C ALA A 44 3.53 -3.82 4.43
N PRO A 45 2.50 -2.98 4.24
CA PRO A 45 1.62 -3.08 3.09
C PRO A 45 2.43 -3.08 1.79
N MET A 46 2.58 -4.26 1.17
CA MET A 46 3.43 -4.44 0.01
C MET A 46 2.69 -3.90 -1.20
N SER A 47 3.14 -2.78 -1.76
CA SER A 47 2.78 -2.35 -3.11
C SER A 47 3.86 -2.80 -4.06
N CYS A 48 3.63 -3.89 -4.78
CA CYS A 48 4.65 -4.52 -5.60
C CYS A 48 4.04 -5.15 -6.86
N PHE A 49 4.88 -5.24 -7.88
CA PHE A 49 4.67 -6.01 -9.09
C PHE A 49 5.28 -7.41 -8.96
N SER A 50 4.81 -8.32 -9.79
CA SER A 50 5.37 -9.66 -9.90
C SER A 50 6.68 -9.66 -10.69
N ALA A 51 7.49 -10.71 -10.54
CA ALA A 51 8.75 -10.85 -11.29
C ALA A 51 8.54 -10.82 -12.81
N GLU A 52 7.43 -11.40 -13.29
CA GLU A 52 7.09 -11.51 -14.71
C GLU A 52 6.43 -10.27 -15.31
N THR A 53 5.99 -9.32 -14.48
CA THR A 53 5.37 -8.06 -14.94
C THR A 53 6.32 -7.35 -15.89
N LYS A 54 5.81 -6.87 -17.02
CA LYS A 54 6.62 -6.23 -18.06
C LYS A 54 6.51 -4.72 -18.01
N VAL A 55 7.60 -4.03 -18.34
CA VAL A 55 7.66 -2.60 -18.63
C VAL A 55 8.20 -2.36 -20.02
N TYR A 56 7.82 -1.22 -20.59
CA TYR A 56 8.39 -0.73 -21.85
C TYR A 56 9.59 0.15 -21.52
N THR A 57 10.75 -0.20 -22.10
CA THR A 57 11.98 0.61 -22.05
C THR A 57 12.33 1.10 -23.44
N GLU A 58 13.24 2.06 -23.55
CA GLU A 58 13.75 2.55 -24.84
C GLU A 58 14.32 1.43 -25.72
N ASN A 59 14.79 0.34 -25.11
CA ASN A 59 15.36 -0.83 -25.79
C ASN A 59 14.37 -2.00 -25.94
N GLY A 60 13.07 -1.76 -25.70
CA GLY A 60 12.01 -2.76 -25.78
C GLY A 60 11.46 -3.21 -24.43
N GLU A 61 10.68 -4.28 -24.43
CA GLU A 61 10.07 -4.82 -23.22
C GLU A 61 11.11 -5.45 -22.28
N LYS A 62 10.98 -5.19 -20.98
CA LYS A 62 11.80 -5.78 -19.93
C LYS A 62 10.92 -6.27 -18.79
N SER A 63 11.25 -7.40 -18.18
CA SER A 63 10.52 -7.90 -17.01
C SER A 63 10.99 -7.20 -15.72
N MET A 64 10.16 -7.16 -14.69
CA MET A 64 10.50 -6.52 -13.40
C MET A 64 11.74 -7.12 -12.74
N LYS A 65 11.95 -8.44 -12.86
CA LYS A 65 13.16 -9.08 -12.33
C LYS A 65 14.45 -8.60 -13.01
N ASP A 66 14.36 -8.25 -14.29
CA ASP A 66 15.49 -7.85 -15.13
C ASP A 66 15.68 -6.33 -15.18
N LEU A 67 14.66 -5.57 -14.75
CA LEU A 67 14.67 -4.12 -14.62
C LEU A 67 15.72 -3.67 -13.61
N LYS A 68 16.49 -2.63 -13.96
CA LYS A 68 17.58 -2.08 -13.16
C LYS A 68 17.36 -0.60 -12.88
N VAL A 69 17.95 -0.13 -11.78
CA VAL A 69 18.08 1.31 -11.52
C VAL A 69 18.88 1.94 -12.67
N GLY A 70 18.41 3.09 -13.16
CA GLY A 70 18.97 3.76 -14.33
C GLY A 70 18.34 3.36 -15.67
N ASP A 71 17.56 2.28 -15.74
CA ASP A 71 16.76 1.99 -16.93
C ASP A 71 15.69 3.08 -17.11
N PHE A 72 15.39 3.43 -18.36
CA PHE A 72 14.30 4.35 -18.70
C PHE A 72 13.03 3.56 -19.03
N VAL A 73 11.94 3.86 -18.34
CA VAL A 73 10.64 3.19 -18.44
C VAL A 73 9.54 4.14 -18.90
N LEU A 74 8.53 3.60 -19.56
CA LEU A 74 7.39 4.38 -20.05
C LEU A 74 6.49 4.83 -18.89
N VAL A 75 6.25 6.13 -18.80
CA VAL A 75 5.43 6.80 -17.80
C VAL A 75 4.50 7.81 -18.48
N PRO A 76 3.37 8.21 -17.86
CA PRO A 76 2.54 9.28 -18.37
C PRO A 76 3.28 10.63 -18.30
N ALA A 77 2.92 11.52 -19.22
CA ALA A 77 3.33 12.91 -19.28
C ALA A 77 2.06 13.79 -19.36
N SER A 78 2.24 15.11 -19.35
CA SER A 78 1.13 16.06 -19.45
C SER A 78 0.26 15.83 -20.68
N ARG A 79 -1.05 16.11 -20.57
CA ARG A 79 -2.02 15.99 -21.68
C ARG A 79 -2.11 14.57 -22.26
N ASN A 80 -2.08 13.56 -21.39
CA ASN A 80 -2.26 12.14 -21.75
C ASN A 80 -1.20 11.59 -22.72
N GLN A 81 -0.05 12.24 -22.81
CA GLN A 81 1.11 11.75 -23.56
C GLN A 81 1.92 10.77 -22.71
N LEU A 82 2.89 10.11 -23.33
CA LEU A 82 3.83 9.22 -22.64
C LEU A 82 5.26 9.73 -22.85
N LYS A 83 6.11 9.54 -21.85
CA LYS A 83 7.55 9.81 -21.91
C LYS A 83 8.32 8.63 -21.33
N TYR A 84 9.60 8.54 -21.66
CA TYR A 84 10.52 7.66 -20.96
C TYR A 84 11.14 8.40 -19.79
N GLU A 85 11.17 7.76 -18.62
CA GLU A 85 11.74 8.31 -17.40
C GLU A 85 12.59 7.27 -16.66
N ARG A 86 13.64 7.74 -16.00
CA ARG A 86 14.59 6.89 -15.28
C ARG A 86 13.97 6.23 -14.05
N VAL A 87 14.27 4.95 -13.84
CA VAL A 87 14.04 4.24 -12.58
C VAL A 87 15.09 4.68 -11.57
N GLU A 88 14.66 5.34 -10.49
CA GLU A 88 15.53 5.93 -9.48
C GLU A 88 15.98 4.92 -8.42
N MET A 89 15.07 4.04 -7.98
CA MET A 89 15.36 3.02 -6.98
C MET A 89 14.35 1.87 -7.02
N PHE A 90 14.58 0.83 -6.23
CA PHE A 90 13.57 -0.16 -5.87
C PHE A 90 13.32 -0.06 -4.36
N TYR A 91 12.06 0.19 -3.98
CA TYR A 91 11.67 0.15 -2.56
C TYR A 91 11.67 -1.30 -2.04
N HIS A 92 11.19 -2.24 -2.87
CA HIS A 92 11.30 -3.67 -2.64
C HIS A 92 11.91 -4.34 -3.86
N ARG A 93 12.85 -5.27 -3.62
CA ARG A 93 13.41 -6.17 -4.63
C ARG A 93 13.76 -7.49 -3.95
N GLU A 94 12.76 -8.34 -3.77
CA GLU A 94 12.87 -9.59 -3.02
C GLU A 94 12.45 -10.77 -3.90
N PRO A 95 13.39 -11.39 -4.63
CA PRO A 95 13.09 -12.48 -5.58
C PRO A 95 12.52 -13.72 -4.90
N GLU A 96 12.75 -13.89 -3.60
CA GLU A 96 12.39 -15.09 -2.85
C GLU A 96 11.06 -14.98 -2.11
N THR A 97 10.55 -13.77 -1.94
CA THR A 97 9.35 -13.50 -1.13
C THR A 97 8.09 -13.95 -1.87
N ARG A 98 7.27 -14.77 -1.20
CA ARG A 98 5.97 -15.21 -1.71
C ARG A 98 4.89 -14.23 -1.28
N ALA A 99 4.13 -13.70 -2.24
CA ALA A 99 3.05 -12.77 -1.98
C ALA A 99 1.78 -13.16 -2.74
N LYS A 100 0.65 -12.63 -2.28
CA LYS A 100 -0.64 -12.75 -2.95
C LYS A 100 -0.83 -11.57 -3.91
N PHE A 101 -1.17 -11.89 -5.15
CA PHE A 101 -1.37 -10.95 -6.23
C PHE A 101 -2.82 -10.95 -6.70
N VAL A 102 -3.32 -9.78 -7.05
CA VAL A 102 -4.51 -9.57 -7.88
C VAL A 102 -4.07 -9.70 -9.34
N VAL A 103 -4.92 -10.35 -10.14
CA VAL A 103 -4.72 -10.52 -11.59
C VAL A 103 -5.90 -9.87 -12.28
N LEU A 104 -5.66 -8.81 -13.03
CA LEU A 104 -6.67 -8.09 -13.79
C LEU A 104 -6.48 -8.41 -15.27
N GLU A 105 -7.51 -8.93 -15.93
CA GLU A 105 -7.54 -9.12 -17.38
C GLU A 105 -8.49 -8.08 -17.97
N THR A 106 -8.04 -7.37 -19.01
CA THR A 106 -8.79 -6.30 -19.66
C THR A 106 -9.38 -6.73 -21.01
N GLU A 107 -10.31 -5.94 -21.54
CA GLU A 107 -10.97 -6.17 -22.81
C GLU A 107 -10.00 -6.14 -23.99
N SER A 108 -8.95 -5.31 -23.91
CA SER A 108 -7.86 -5.31 -24.91
C SER A 108 -6.91 -6.51 -24.81
N GLY A 109 -7.14 -7.44 -23.89
CA GLY A 109 -6.33 -8.64 -23.69
C GLY A 109 -5.10 -8.43 -22.79
N ARG A 110 -5.00 -7.27 -22.12
CA ARG A 110 -3.89 -7.00 -21.19
C ARG A 110 -4.11 -7.75 -19.88
N LYS A 111 -3.00 -8.13 -19.25
CA LYS A 111 -3.01 -8.89 -18.01
C LYS A 111 -2.05 -8.27 -17.02
N LEU A 112 -2.62 -7.55 -16.05
CA LEU A 112 -1.87 -6.84 -15.03
C LEU A 112 -1.82 -7.67 -13.73
N ILE A 113 -0.64 -7.75 -13.12
CA ILE A 113 -0.39 -8.54 -11.90
C ILE A 113 0.30 -7.67 -10.85
N LEU A 114 -0.40 -7.38 -9.75
CA LEU A 114 0.07 -6.53 -8.66
C LEU A 114 -0.45 -7.04 -7.31
N THR A 115 0.22 -6.68 -6.22
CA THR A 115 -0.23 -7.04 -4.86
C THR A 115 -1.56 -6.38 -4.49
N GLU A 116 -2.25 -6.92 -3.48
CA GLU A 116 -3.59 -6.46 -3.10
C GLU A 116 -3.66 -4.97 -2.74
N LEU A 117 -2.60 -4.43 -2.11
CA LEU A 117 -2.52 -3.05 -1.62
C LEU A 117 -1.78 -2.09 -2.56
N HIS A 118 -1.51 -2.51 -3.79
CA HIS A 118 -0.89 -1.63 -4.78
C HIS A 118 -1.95 -0.65 -5.34
N LEU A 119 -1.57 0.63 -5.48
CA LEU A 119 -2.47 1.70 -5.91
C LEU A 119 -2.64 1.69 -7.43
N LEU A 120 -3.90 1.67 -7.87
CA LEU A 120 -4.28 1.61 -9.27
C LEU A 120 -5.27 2.75 -9.60
N PRO A 121 -5.04 3.54 -10.66
CA PRO A 121 -6.04 4.46 -11.19
C PRO A 121 -7.15 3.65 -11.90
N VAL A 122 -8.18 3.30 -11.13
CA VAL A 122 -9.34 2.51 -11.58
C VAL A 122 -10.63 3.24 -11.25
N GLY A 123 -11.62 3.17 -12.14
CA GLY A 123 -12.92 3.80 -11.89
C GLY A 123 -13.96 3.54 -12.96
N ASN A 124 -15.02 4.36 -12.94
CA ASN A 124 -16.10 4.24 -13.89
C ASN A 124 -15.64 4.61 -15.31
N CYS A 125 -15.85 3.70 -16.25
CA CYS A 125 -15.44 3.86 -17.64
C CYS A 125 -15.96 5.13 -18.34
N ARG A 126 -17.19 5.56 -18.05
CA ARG A 126 -17.78 6.76 -18.66
C ARG A 126 -17.08 8.02 -18.15
N GLN A 127 -16.83 8.08 -16.85
CA GLN A 127 -16.14 9.20 -16.22
C GLN A 127 -14.68 9.28 -16.68
N MET A 128 -13.97 8.15 -16.73
CA MET A 128 -12.59 8.12 -17.22
C MET A 128 -12.47 8.60 -18.67
N ARG A 129 -13.39 8.19 -19.55
CA ARG A 129 -13.40 8.64 -20.96
C ARG A 129 -13.66 10.13 -21.08
N LYS A 130 -14.67 10.63 -20.36
CA LYS A 130 -15.01 12.05 -20.36
C LYS A 130 -13.82 12.93 -19.92
N ASN A 131 -13.18 12.58 -18.80
CA ASN A 131 -12.03 13.33 -18.29
C ASN A 131 -10.84 13.31 -19.26
N MET A 132 -10.62 12.18 -19.95
CA MET A 132 -9.54 12.07 -20.95
C MET A 132 -9.77 13.00 -22.15
N GLU A 133 -11.02 13.20 -22.59
CA GLU A 133 -11.39 14.11 -23.69
C GLU A 133 -11.29 15.59 -23.29
N GLU A 134 -11.61 15.93 -22.04
CA GLU A 134 -11.60 17.30 -21.52
C GLU A 134 -10.18 17.81 -21.18
N SER A 135 -9.14 17.05 -21.54
CA SER A 135 -7.73 17.29 -21.15
C SER A 135 -7.51 17.35 -19.64
N ASP A 136 -8.45 16.81 -18.85
CA ASP A 136 -8.28 16.64 -17.42
C ASP A 136 -7.33 15.47 -17.17
N ASP A 137 -6.15 15.82 -16.65
CA ASP A 137 -4.97 14.97 -16.69
C ASP A 137 -5.18 13.63 -15.96
N VAL A 138 -4.62 12.59 -16.57
CA VAL A 138 -4.32 11.29 -15.95
C VAL A 138 -3.74 11.39 -14.55
N GLU A 139 -3.04 12.50 -14.27
CA GLU A 139 -2.57 12.87 -12.94
C GLU A 139 -3.68 12.89 -11.88
N GLN A 140 -4.86 13.43 -12.17
CA GLN A 140 -5.98 13.44 -11.21
C GLN A 140 -6.45 12.03 -10.86
N TRP A 141 -6.40 11.10 -11.82
CA TRP A 141 -6.74 9.71 -11.58
C TRP A 141 -5.64 8.97 -10.83
N LEU A 142 -4.37 9.29 -11.11
CA LEU A 142 -3.25 8.80 -10.30
C LEU A 142 -3.39 9.26 -8.86
N GLN A 143 -3.78 10.52 -8.62
CA GLN A 143 -4.04 11.08 -7.28
C GLN A 143 -5.26 10.44 -6.58
N LYS A 144 -6.22 9.94 -7.35
CA LYS A 144 -7.44 9.26 -6.85
C LYS A 144 -7.31 7.74 -6.89
N SER A 145 -6.10 7.21 -7.05
CA SER A 145 -5.85 5.77 -7.13
C SER A 145 -6.43 5.04 -5.92
N THR A 146 -6.87 3.81 -6.13
CA THR A 146 -7.40 2.96 -5.06
C THR A 146 -6.67 1.62 -5.03
N PHE A 147 -6.84 0.86 -3.95
CA PHE A 147 -6.19 -0.44 -3.82
C PHE A 147 -6.70 -1.43 -4.86
N ALA A 148 -5.78 -2.19 -5.45
CA ALA A 148 -6.07 -3.17 -6.49
C ALA A 148 -7.10 -4.24 -6.07
N TYR A 149 -7.16 -4.62 -4.79
CA TYR A 149 -8.17 -5.58 -4.32
C TYR A 149 -9.61 -5.07 -4.47
N LYS A 150 -9.82 -3.75 -4.56
CA LYS A 150 -11.14 -3.12 -4.73
C LYS A 150 -11.61 -3.13 -6.19
N ALA A 151 -10.70 -3.34 -7.15
CA ALA A 151 -11.04 -3.38 -8.57
C ALA A 151 -12.01 -4.53 -8.88
N ARG A 152 -13.02 -4.26 -9.69
CA ARG A 152 -14.03 -5.23 -10.11
C ARG A 152 -14.14 -5.31 -11.62
N ALA A 153 -14.64 -6.46 -12.10
CA ALA A 153 -15.05 -6.57 -13.50
C ALA A 153 -16.12 -5.52 -13.80
N GLY A 154 -15.98 -4.83 -14.93
CA GLY A 154 -16.81 -3.70 -15.31
C GLY A 154 -16.20 -2.33 -15.01
N ASP A 155 -15.25 -2.23 -14.07
CA ASP A 155 -14.44 -1.02 -13.88
C ASP A 155 -13.47 -0.84 -15.06
N CYS A 156 -12.88 0.34 -15.18
CA CYS A 156 -11.89 0.65 -16.21
C CYS A 156 -10.55 1.13 -15.61
N VAL A 157 -9.49 0.92 -16.37
CA VAL A 157 -8.12 1.38 -16.13
C VAL A 157 -7.63 2.15 -17.35
N PHE A 158 -6.50 2.85 -17.22
CA PHE A 158 -5.79 3.38 -18.38
C PHE A 158 -4.82 2.35 -18.94
N SER A 159 -4.92 2.07 -20.23
CA SER A 159 -3.99 1.23 -20.97
C SER A 159 -3.27 2.02 -22.04
N VAL A 160 -2.14 1.52 -22.51
CA VAL A 160 -1.42 2.08 -23.65
C VAL A 160 -1.80 1.28 -24.90
N SER A 161 -2.11 1.93 -26.01
CA SER A 161 -2.40 1.26 -27.29
C SER A 161 -1.10 0.86 -28.03
N SER A 162 -1.22 0.14 -29.14
CA SER A 162 -0.08 -0.17 -30.02
C SER A 162 0.65 1.09 -30.52
N ASN A 163 -0.06 2.22 -30.61
CA ASN A 163 0.47 3.48 -31.10
C ASN A 163 1.03 4.36 -29.96
N GLN A 164 1.24 3.79 -28.77
CA GLN A 164 1.70 4.51 -27.56
C GLN A 164 0.75 5.63 -27.09
N GLU A 165 -0.53 5.52 -27.42
CA GLU A 165 -1.57 6.43 -26.92
C GLU A 165 -2.27 5.84 -25.71
N LEU A 166 -2.59 6.67 -24.72
CA LEU A 166 -3.39 6.25 -23.57
C LEU A 166 -4.87 6.05 -23.95
N ARG A 167 -5.49 4.99 -23.44
CA ARG A 167 -6.90 4.65 -23.67
C ARG A 167 -7.56 4.08 -22.42
N VAL A 168 -8.87 4.28 -22.31
CA VAL A 168 -9.67 3.66 -21.25
C VAL A 168 -10.02 2.22 -21.63
N ASP A 169 -9.61 1.27 -20.80
CA ASP A 169 -9.74 -0.15 -21.04
C ASP A 169 -10.48 -0.84 -19.88
N ARG A 170 -11.45 -1.68 -20.23
CA ARG A 170 -12.38 -2.27 -19.26
C ARG A 170 -11.80 -3.55 -18.68
N ILE A 171 -11.87 -3.69 -17.36
CA ILE A 171 -11.55 -4.95 -16.68
C ILE A 171 -12.69 -5.94 -16.96
N VAL A 172 -12.35 -7.06 -17.59
CA VAL A 172 -13.32 -8.14 -17.88
C VAL A 172 -13.24 -9.28 -16.86
N LYS A 173 -12.11 -9.43 -16.18
CA LYS A 173 -11.91 -10.51 -15.20
C LYS A 173 -10.93 -10.12 -14.12
N VAL A 174 -11.25 -10.54 -12.90
CA VAL A 174 -10.44 -10.34 -11.69
C VAL A 174 -10.16 -11.70 -11.07
N GLY A 175 -8.89 -12.01 -10.88
CA GLY A 175 -8.41 -13.23 -10.25
C GLY A 175 -7.41 -12.94 -9.15
N ARG A 176 -6.96 -14.00 -8.46
CA ARG A 176 -5.91 -13.93 -7.44
C ARG A 176 -4.96 -15.11 -7.60
N LYS A 177 -3.67 -14.89 -7.39
CA LYS A 177 -2.64 -15.95 -7.41
C LYS A 177 -1.54 -15.67 -6.40
N TYR A 178 -0.93 -16.72 -5.87
CA TYR A 178 0.30 -16.59 -5.10
C TYR A 178 1.50 -16.76 -6.03
N LEU A 179 2.42 -15.81 -5.99
CA LEU A 179 3.67 -15.86 -6.75
C LEU A 179 4.86 -15.62 -5.85
N LYS A 180 6.03 -15.92 -6.37
CA LYS A 180 7.33 -15.67 -5.77
C LYS A 180 7.99 -14.50 -6.49
N GLY A 181 8.58 -13.58 -5.74
CA GLY A 181 9.24 -12.38 -6.25
C GLY A 181 8.34 -11.16 -6.18
N ILE A 182 8.77 -10.15 -5.41
CA ILE A 182 8.13 -8.83 -5.34
C ILE A 182 9.12 -7.73 -5.74
N TYR A 183 8.63 -6.80 -6.55
CA TYR A 183 9.43 -5.69 -7.09
C TYR A 183 8.64 -4.39 -7.03
N SER A 184 9.24 -3.32 -6.51
CA SER A 184 8.63 -2.00 -6.40
C SER A 184 9.58 -0.92 -6.92
N PRO A 185 9.69 -0.74 -8.25
CA PRO A 185 10.52 0.32 -8.83
C PRO A 185 9.89 1.69 -8.61
N MET A 186 10.72 2.71 -8.39
CA MET A 186 10.30 4.10 -8.22
C MET A 186 10.77 4.95 -9.40
N THR A 187 9.86 5.79 -9.87
CA THR A 187 10.08 6.86 -10.87
C THR A 187 9.82 8.20 -10.18
N VAL A 188 10.30 9.31 -10.76
CA VAL A 188 10.08 10.66 -10.20
C VAL A 188 8.61 11.05 -10.34
N GLU A 189 7.99 10.69 -11.47
CA GLU A 189 6.56 10.88 -11.74
C GLU A 189 5.68 10.06 -10.77
N GLY A 190 6.24 9.05 -10.11
CA GLY A 190 5.50 8.20 -9.19
C GLY A 190 4.46 7.32 -9.87
N SER A 191 4.61 7.08 -11.17
CA SER A 191 3.78 6.18 -11.96
C SER A 191 4.60 5.46 -13.02
N ILE A 192 4.07 4.34 -13.51
CA ILE A 192 4.76 3.46 -14.47
C ILE A 192 3.73 2.66 -15.28
N VAL A 193 4.04 2.41 -16.55
CA VAL A 193 3.24 1.53 -17.41
C VAL A 193 3.73 0.09 -17.26
N THR A 194 2.88 -0.79 -16.73
CA THR A 194 3.17 -2.21 -16.51
C THR A 194 2.16 -3.10 -17.21
N ASP A 195 2.62 -4.11 -17.95
CA ASP A 195 1.80 -4.95 -18.83
C ASP A 195 0.90 -4.11 -19.80
N GLY A 196 1.37 -2.89 -20.09
CA GLY A 196 0.69 -1.83 -20.85
C GLY A 196 -0.55 -1.25 -20.20
N VAL A 197 -0.66 -1.32 -18.87
CA VAL A 197 -1.63 -0.63 -18.04
C VAL A 197 -0.87 0.38 -17.17
N LEU A 198 -1.44 1.57 -17.00
CA LEU A 198 -0.88 2.58 -16.13
C LEU A 198 -1.10 2.22 -14.65
N THR A 199 -0.03 2.29 -13.86
CA THR A 199 -0.01 1.94 -12.44
C THR A 199 0.73 2.99 -11.62
N SER A 200 0.39 3.11 -10.34
CA SER A 200 1.10 4.00 -9.41
C SER A 200 2.36 3.31 -8.88
N CYS A 201 3.41 4.08 -8.63
CA CYS A 201 4.61 3.59 -7.93
C CYS A 201 4.43 3.64 -6.40
N PHE A 202 3.47 4.39 -5.87
CA PHE A 202 3.34 4.61 -4.43
C PHE A 202 2.50 3.54 -3.70
N SER A 203 2.88 3.24 -2.46
CA SER A 203 2.30 2.13 -1.70
C SER A 203 1.19 2.51 -0.73
N GLN A 204 1.20 3.69 -0.12
CA GLN A 204 0.14 4.10 0.79
C GLN A 204 0.23 5.57 1.18
N VAL A 205 -0.47 6.43 0.45
CA VAL A 205 -1.30 7.42 1.13
C VAL A 205 -2.56 7.59 0.31
N GLU A 206 -3.71 7.39 0.92
CA GLU A 206 -4.98 7.91 0.37
C GLU A 206 -5.00 9.47 0.39
N SER A 207 -3.88 10.13 0.73
CA SER A 207 -3.62 11.56 0.50
C SER A 207 -2.22 11.81 -0.11
N HIS A 208 -2.18 12.07 -1.42
CA HIS A 208 -0.97 12.36 -2.19
C HIS A 208 -0.16 13.59 -1.71
N VAL A 209 -0.71 14.37 -0.79
CA VAL A 209 -0.07 15.57 -0.24
C VAL A 209 1.15 15.21 0.61
N THR A 210 1.10 14.17 1.45
CA THR A 210 2.17 13.94 2.43
C THR A 210 3.43 13.31 1.81
N GLN A 211 3.28 12.41 0.82
CA GLN A 211 4.43 11.75 0.19
C GLN A 211 5.17 12.66 -0.80
N LYS A 212 4.43 13.40 -1.64
CA LYS A 212 5.02 14.41 -2.52
C LYS A 212 5.70 15.50 -1.70
N LEU A 213 5.06 16.00 -0.63
CA LEU A 213 5.70 16.95 0.27
C LEU A 213 6.94 16.39 0.97
N THR A 214 6.95 15.12 1.36
CA THR A 214 8.14 14.50 1.99
C THR A 214 9.28 14.37 0.98
N TYR A 215 8.99 13.92 -0.25
CA TYR A 215 10.00 13.78 -1.29
C TYR A 215 10.52 15.14 -1.78
N ASP A 216 9.61 16.09 -2.06
CA ASP A 216 9.95 17.47 -2.40
C ASP A 216 10.75 18.14 -1.26
N PHE A 217 10.40 17.88 0.00
CA PHE A 217 11.15 18.36 1.16
C PHE A 217 12.54 17.73 1.27
N LEU A 218 12.69 16.42 0.98
CA LEU A 218 13.99 15.75 0.98
C LEU A 218 14.88 16.21 -0.17
N ILE A 219 14.33 16.45 -1.35
CA ILE A 219 15.05 17.06 -2.48
C ILE A 219 15.45 18.49 -2.15
N TRP A 220 14.54 19.30 -1.62
CA TRP A 220 14.81 20.67 -1.19
C TRP A 220 15.87 20.74 -0.09
N LEU A 221 15.82 19.85 0.90
CA LEU A 221 16.88 19.70 1.91
C LEU A 221 18.22 19.33 1.27
N ARG A 222 18.22 18.38 0.33
CA ARG A 222 19.43 17.99 -0.39
C ARG A 222 19.97 19.12 -1.28
N GLU A 223 19.15 19.97 -1.85
CA GLU A 223 19.59 21.09 -2.68
C GLU A 223 20.12 22.26 -1.83
N ILE A 224 19.50 22.55 -0.69
CA ILE A 224 19.95 23.61 0.23
C ILE A 224 21.20 23.19 1.02
N PHE A 225 21.21 21.96 1.55
CA PHE A 225 22.33 21.48 2.37
C PHE A 225 23.38 20.70 1.56
N GLY A 226 23.07 20.24 0.35
CA GLY A 226 24.05 19.62 -0.55
C GLY A 226 25.10 20.61 -1.07
N GLY A 227 24.75 21.90 -1.19
CA GLY A 227 25.71 22.98 -1.41
C GLY A 227 26.60 23.25 -0.18
N VAL A 228 26.12 22.92 1.02
CA VAL A 228 26.89 23.06 2.28
C VAL A 228 27.82 21.86 2.50
N MET A 229 27.49 20.67 1.97
CA MET A 229 28.33 19.48 2.12
C MET A 229 29.51 19.43 1.13
N GLN A 230 29.50 20.24 0.06
CA GLN A 230 30.63 20.38 -0.88
C GLN A 230 31.71 21.36 -0.41
N SER A 231 31.51 22.07 0.70
CA SER A 231 32.55 22.95 1.28
C SER A 231 33.48 22.24 2.28
N LEU A 232 33.38 20.92 2.42
CA LEU A 232 34.18 20.11 3.34
C LEU A 232 35.10 19.09 2.66
N ASP A 233 35.58 19.38 1.45
CA ASP A 233 36.73 18.68 0.88
C ASP A 233 37.82 19.71 0.51
N GLU A 234 38.72 19.97 1.46
CA GLU A 234 40.16 20.09 1.19
C GLU A 234 40.94 19.67 2.47
N PRO A 235 42.06 18.94 2.34
CA PRO A 235 42.64 18.17 3.44
C PRO A 235 43.87 18.88 4.03
N VAL A 236 43.75 19.50 5.20
CA VAL A 236 44.93 19.86 6.01
C VAL A 236 44.63 19.72 7.49
N GLN A 237 45.33 18.76 8.09
CA GLN A 237 46.02 18.77 9.37
C GLN A 237 45.60 19.81 10.46
N HIS A 238 45.72 19.36 11.72
CA HIS A 238 45.79 20.12 12.99
C HIS A 238 44.46 20.44 13.75
N LEU A 239 44.20 19.60 14.77
CA LEU A 239 43.75 19.96 16.14
C LEU A 239 42.33 20.57 16.38
N PRO A 240 41.79 20.53 17.63
CA PRO A 240 40.42 20.13 17.94
C PRO A 240 39.66 21.24 18.68
N MET A 241 38.65 21.87 18.09
CA MET A 241 37.90 22.93 18.79
C MET A 241 36.41 22.88 18.48
N PHE A 242 35.70 21.93 19.10
CA PHE A 242 34.23 22.03 19.23
C PHE A 242 33.69 21.63 20.60
N ILE A 243 34.54 21.30 21.58
CA ILE A 243 34.10 21.02 22.96
C ILE A 243 34.00 22.30 23.82
N SER A 244 34.71 23.38 23.47
CA SER A 244 34.70 24.62 24.28
C SER A 244 33.47 25.52 24.10
N SER A 245 32.63 25.27 23.08
CA SER A 245 31.46 26.12 22.80
C SER A 245 30.18 25.66 23.50
N LEU A 246 30.20 24.51 24.19
CA LEU A 246 29.04 23.93 24.88
C LEU A 246 28.94 24.28 26.37
N HIS A 247 29.84 25.10 26.92
CA HIS A 247 29.79 25.53 28.33
C HIS A 247 29.18 26.92 28.57
N HIS A 248 28.88 27.70 27.52
CA HIS A 248 28.30 29.05 27.67
C HIS A 248 26.80 29.18 27.35
N LEU A 249 26.13 28.11 26.92
CA LEU A 249 24.67 28.10 26.68
C LEU A 249 23.85 27.41 27.80
N SER A 250 24.51 27.01 28.89
CA SER A 250 23.88 26.32 30.03
C SER A 250 22.88 27.14 30.87
N PRO A 251 22.80 28.49 30.85
CA PRO A 251 21.79 29.18 31.69
C PRO A 251 20.43 29.39 31.01
N PHE A 252 20.28 29.17 29.70
CA PHE A 252 19.09 29.64 28.96
C PHE A 252 18.06 28.56 28.59
N VAL A 253 18.30 27.28 28.90
CA VAL A 253 17.47 26.17 28.41
C VAL A 253 16.78 25.35 29.51
N LEU A 254 16.95 25.64 30.80
CA LEU A 254 16.26 24.90 31.88
C LEU A 254 15.77 25.81 33.03
N PRO A 255 14.53 26.34 32.97
CA PRO A 255 13.85 26.77 34.18
C PRO A 255 13.27 25.52 34.86
N PHE A 256 13.57 25.35 36.14
CA PHE A 256 13.04 24.32 37.06
C PHE A 256 13.69 22.93 37.00
N SER A 257 14.82 22.77 37.70
CA SER A 257 14.99 21.65 38.62
C SER A 257 15.84 22.11 39.80
N ARG A 258 15.18 22.43 40.92
CA ARG A 258 15.81 22.53 42.25
C ARG A 258 15.71 21.14 42.90
N TYR A 259 16.80 20.80 43.60
CA TYR A 259 17.12 19.60 44.39
C TYR A 259 17.85 18.50 43.62
#